data_AF-A0AAJ6KAN5-F1
#
_entry.id   AF-A0AAJ6KAN5-F1
#
_cell.length_a   1.000
_cell.length_b   1.000
_cell.length_c   1.000
_cell.angle_alpha   90.00
_cell.angle_beta   90.00
_cell.angle_gamma   90.00
#
_symmetry.space_group_name_H-M   'P 1'
#
loop_
_entity.id
_entity.type
_entity.pdbx_description
1 polymer ?
#
loop_
_entity_poly.entity_id
_entity_poly.type
_entity_poly.pdbx_seq_one_letter_code
_entity_poly.pdbx_strand_id
1 'polypeptide(L)'
;MNAVGRLLRAATDNPVPTGDDSQFAFQYASANSVRFFAYVNLESTLSQAVEVQLTLDPTRKTLTETKWRGVAVAGNSSYFSFPLGSGPALSAAPTTTRTLASSVVNGSMFVFRDGTGRVLGSPSDPVAAADLPNIRTVTVAVTVGTTASDPSAVTLVNSASLPNIVMGAP
;
A
#
# COMPACT_ATOMS: atom_id res chain seq x y z
N MET A 1 2.99 -7.15 16.39
CA MET A 1 2.19 -6.67 15.23
C MET A 1 3.13 -5.87 14.32
N ASN A 2 3.33 -6.24 13.05
CA ASN A 2 4.32 -5.60 12.18
C ASN A 2 3.86 -4.19 11.73
N ALA A 3 4.82 -3.30 11.43
CA ALA A 3 4.53 -1.94 10.98
C ALA A 3 3.70 -1.90 9.68
N VAL A 4 3.94 -2.84 8.76
CA VAL A 4 3.23 -2.97 7.48
C VAL A 4 1.74 -3.22 7.67
N GLY A 5 1.35 -4.18 8.52
CA GLY A 5 -0.06 -4.49 8.77
C GLY A 5 -0.81 -3.31 9.40
N ARG A 6 -0.13 -2.52 10.25
CA ARG A 6 -0.69 -1.28 10.82
C ARG A 6 -0.94 -0.21 9.75
N LEU A 7 0.01 -0.02 8.82
CA LEU A 7 -0.14 0.94 7.72
C LEU A 7 -1.27 0.55 6.77
N LEU A 8 -1.34 -0.73 6.38
CA LEU A 8 -2.40 -1.22 5.50
C LEU A 8 -3.79 -1.03 6.08
N ARG A 9 -3.97 -1.20 7.39
CA ARG A 9 -5.26 -0.96 8.06
C ARG A 9 -5.67 0.53 8.09
N ALA A 10 -4.75 1.44 7.82
CA ALA A 10 -5.05 2.85 7.67
C ALA A 10 -5.49 3.23 6.23
N ALA A 11 -5.45 2.28 5.29
CA ALA A 11 -5.87 2.49 3.91
C ALA A 11 -7.33 2.96 3.87
N THR A 12 -7.57 4.08 3.19
CA THR A 12 -8.87 4.76 3.09
C THR A 12 -8.97 5.43 1.73
N ASP A 13 -10.18 5.53 1.17
CA ASP A 13 -10.41 6.26 -0.08
C ASP A 13 -10.08 7.75 0.09
N ASN A 14 -9.57 8.40 -0.97
CA ASN A 14 -9.39 9.85 -0.97
C ASN A 14 -10.68 10.51 -1.48
N PRO A 15 -11.38 11.29 -0.64
CA PRO A 15 -12.55 12.02 -1.10
C PRO A 15 -12.12 13.13 -2.09
N VAL A 16 -12.79 13.19 -3.24
CA VAL A 16 -12.57 14.24 -4.26
C VAL A 16 -13.77 15.20 -4.33
N PRO A 17 -13.56 16.50 -4.59
CA PRO A 17 -14.63 17.50 -4.54
C PRO A 17 -15.80 17.28 -5.51
N THR A 18 -15.56 16.70 -6.69
CA THR A 18 -16.56 16.60 -7.77
C THR A 18 -17.07 15.17 -7.99
N GLY A 19 -16.51 14.16 -7.31
CA GLY A 19 -16.93 12.75 -7.44
C GLY A 19 -16.59 12.07 -8.78
N ASP A 20 -16.21 12.82 -9.81
CA ASP A 20 -15.98 12.31 -11.16
C ASP A 20 -14.69 11.46 -11.29
N ASP A 21 -13.66 11.74 -10.48
CA ASP A 21 -12.40 10.98 -10.41
C ASP A 21 -12.33 10.18 -9.11
N SER A 22 -12.94 9.00 -9.09
CA SER A 22 -12.90 8.13 -7.90
C SER A 22 -11.46 7.75 -7.54
N GLN A 23 -10.97 8.25 -6.42
CA GLN A 23 -9.65 7.92 -5.89
C GLN A 23 -9.76 6.87 -4.79
N PHE A 24 -9.82 5.61 -5.23
CA PHE A 24 -9.91 4.45 -4.35
C PHE A 24 -8.69 4.33 -3.43
N ALA A 25 -8.87 3.64 -2.30
CA ALA A 25 -7.86 3.48 -1.28
C ALA A 25 -6.52 2.97 -1.84
N PHE A 26 -6.55 2.01 -2.78
CA PHE A 26 -5.37 1.53 -3.48
C PHE A 26 -5.21 2.21 -4.83
N GLN A 27 -4.04 2.80 -5.06
CA GLN A 27 -3.66 3.42 -6.33
C GLN A 27 -2.76 2.51 -7.17
N TYR A 28 -2.05 1.60 -6.52
CA TYR A 28 -1.22 0.60 -7.19
C TYR A 28 -1.04 -0.62 -6.28
N ALA A 29 -1.07 -1.82 -6.85
CA ALA A 29 -0.85 -3.05 -6.12
C ALA A 29 -0.18 -4.09 -7.00
N SER A 30 0.92 -4.67 -6.53
CA SER A 30 1.63 -5.80 -7.13
C SER A 30 2.25 -6.65 -6.03
N ALA A 31 2.78 -7.82 -6.40
CA ALA A 31 3.38 -8.74 -5.45
C ALA A 31 4.53 -8.13 -4.61
N ASN A 32 5.16 -7.06 -5.09
CA ASN A 32 6.31 -6.43 -4.44
C ASN A 32 6.10 -4.97 -4.06
N SER A 33 5.02 -4.33 -4.51
CA SER A 33 4.77 -2.94 -4.15
C SER A 33 3.28 -2.64 -4.03
N VAL A 34 2.92 -1.86 -3.03
CA VAL A 34 1.55 -1.41 -2.82
C VAL A 34 1.54 0.05 -2.46
N ARG A 35 0.67 0.83 -3.09
CA ARG A 35 0.47 2.26 -2.86
C ARG A 35 -0.98 2.56 -2.54
N PHE A 36 -1.21 3.28 -1.45
CA PHE A 36 -2.54 3.57 -0.92
C PHE A 36 -2.58 4.88 -0.14
N PHE A 37 -3.75 5.49 -0.04
CA PHE A 37 -3.96 6.67 0.80
C PHE A 37 -4.24 6.29 2.24
N ALA A 38 -3.80 7.13 3.18
CA ALA A 38 -4.07 7.00 4.60
C ALA A 38 -4.30 8.38 5.24
N TYR A 39 -5.35 8.50 6.05
CA TYR A 39 -5.75 9.75 6.73
C TYR A 39 -5.47 9.71 8.24
N VAL A 40 -4.92 8.59 8.71
CA VAL A 40 -4.68 8.37 10.13
C VAL A 40 -3.30 8.89 10.48
N ASN A 41 -3.25 9.84 11.41
CA ASN A 41 -1.98 10.30 11.94
C ASN A 41 -1.40 9.24 12.87
N LEU A 42 -0.34 8.57 12.46
CA LEU A 42 0.35 7.58 13.31
C LEU A 42 1.41 8.21 14.22
N GLU A 43 1.66 9.53 14.10
CA GLU A 43 2.80 10.22 14.74
C GLU A 43 2.51 11.64 15.28
N SER A 44 1.38 12.30 14.96
CA SER A 44 1.09 13.71 15.35
C SER A 44 -0.40 13.96 15.68
N THR A 45 -0.73 15.14 16.23
CA THR A 45 -2.10 15.61 16.55
C THR A 45 -2.83 16.25 15.35
N LEU A 46 -2.15 16.55 14.25
CA LEU A 46 -2.74 17.16 13.05
C LEU A 46 -2.99 16.11 11.98
N SER A 47 -4.18 15.51 11.93
CA SER A 47 -4.56 14.54 10.87
C SER A 47 -4.16 15.05 9.49
N GLN A 48 -3.09 14.48 8.94
CA GLN A 48 -2.57 14.85 7.63
C GLN A 48 -2.74 13.65 6.70
N ALA A 49 -3.43 13.88 5.58
CA ALA A 49 -3.59 12.90 4.54
C ALA A 49 -2.24 12.61 3.87
N VAL A 50 -1.90 11.34 3.75
CA VAL A 50 -0.66 10.88 3.14
C VAL A 50 -0.95 9.77 2.13
N GLU A 51 -0.16 9.73 1.06
CA GLU A 51 -0.05 8.55 0.22
C GLU A 51 1.18 7.76 0.68
N VAL A 52 0.98 6.47 0.93
CA VAL A 52 2.02 5.55 1.42
C VAL A 52 2.28 4.51 0.35
N GLN A 53 3.56 4.29 0.05
CA GLN A 53 4.00 3.17 -0.76
C GLN A 53 4.94 2.27 0.03
N LEU A 54 4.64 0.98 0.04
CA LEU A 54 5.52 -0.05 0.56
C LEU A 54 6.14 -0.80 -0.62
N THR A 55 7.46 -0.97 -0.62
CA THR A 55 8.16 -1.63 -1.73
C THR A 55 9.19 -2.62 -1.20
N LEU A 56 9.08 -3.87 -1.65
CA LEU A 56 10.12 -4.88 -1.54
C LEU A 56 11.02 -4.77 -2.77
N ASP A 57 12.31 -4.48 -2.54
CA ASP A 57 13.36 -4.59 -3.54
C ASP A 57 14.09 -5.93 -3.34
N PRO A 58 13.79 -6.97 -4.13
CA PRO A 58 14.42 -8.28 -3.97
C PRO A 58 15.91 -8.28 -4.30
N THR A 59 16.38 -7.32 -5.11
CA THR A 59 17.80 -7.18 -5.46
C THR A 59 18.58 -6.58 -4.29
N ARG A 60 18.05 -5.51 -3.68
CA ARG A 60 18.66 -4.87 -2.51
C ARG A 60 18.33 -5.59 -1.20
N LYS A 61 17.40 -6.55 -1.21
CA LYS A 61 16.88 -7.26 -0.04
C LYS A 61 16.32 -6.32 1.02
N THR A 62 15.68 -5.24 0.58
CA THR A 62 15.14 -4.20 1.47
C THR A 62 13.63 -4.06 1.30
N LEU A 63 12.97 -3.77 2.42
CA LEU A 63 11.60 -3.29 2.45
C LEU A 63 11.63 -1.80 2.79
N THR A 64 11.07 -0.97 1.93
CA THR A 64 11.01 0.48 2.11
C THR A 64 9.59 0.98 2.27
N GLU A 65 9.44 2.04 3.06
CA GLU A 65 8.24 2.87 3.14
C GLU A 65 8.57 4.24 2.55
N THR A 66 7.77 4.67 1.58
CA THR A 66 7.85 5.98 0.95
C THR A 66 6.53 6.70 1.17
N LYS A 67 6.56 8.00 1.49
CA LYS A 67 5.35 8.80 1.71
C LYS A 67 5.36 10.10 0.92
N TRP A 68 4.18 10.52 0.50
CA TRP A 68 3.92 11.85 -0.05
C TRP A 68 2.83 12.52 0.80
N ARG A 69 3.09 13.76 1.24
CA ARG A 69 2.09 14.57 1.92
C ARG A 69 1.05 15.05 0.92
N GLY A 70 -0.22 14.94 1.29
CA GLY A 70 -1.32 15.52 0.52
C GLY A 70 -1.25 17.04 0.53
N VAL A 71 -1.59 17.66 -0.60
CA VAL A 71 -1.69 19.11 -0.75
C VAL A 71 -3.17 19.49 -0.72
N ALA A 72 -3.56 20.40 0.17
CA ALA A 72 -4.96 20.84 0.22
C ALA A 72 -5.41 21.42 -1.12
N VAL A 73 -6.57 21.00 -1.61
CA VAL A 73 -7.15 21.53 -2.85
C VAL A 73 -7.50 23.00 -2.65
N ALA A 74 -7.16 23.85 -3.62
CA ALA A 74 -7.40 25.29 -3.52
C ALA A 74 -8.88 25.59 -3.24
N GLY A 75 -9.15 26.35 -2.18
CA GLY A 75 -10.51 26.68 -1.76
C GLY A 75 -11.21 25.62 -0.90
N ASN A 76 -10.59 24.48 -0.58
CA ASN A 76 -11.16 23.51 0.35
C ASN A 76 -10.10 22.69 1.12
N SER A 77 -9.93 22.99 2.41
CA SER A 77 -8.99 22.29 3.31
C SER A 77 -9.42 20.87 3.71
N SER A 78 -10.61 20.43 3.29
CA SER A 78 -11.13 19.08 3.56
C SER A 78 -10.72 18.06 2.48
N TYR A 79 -10.20 18.51 1.35
CA TYR A 79 -9.77 17.66 0.23
C TYR A 79 -8.27 17.80 -0.03
N PHE A 80 -7.62 16.69 -0.36
CA PHE A 80 -6.19 16.64 -0.61
C PHE A 80 -5.91 16.06 -1.99
N SER A 81 -4.94 16.65 -2.70
CA SER A 81 -4.39 16.10 -3.92
C SER A 81 -3.08 15.38 -3.64
N PHE A 82 -2.82 14.34 -4.44
CA PHE A 82 -1.66 13.46 -4.35
C PHE A 82 -1.08 13.23 -5.75
N PRO A 83 0.21 12.87 -5.84
CA PRO A 83 0.79 12.44 -7.11
C PRO A 83 0.21 11.10 -7.56
N LEU A 84 -0.55 11.11 -8.66
CA LEU A 84 -1.15 9.90 -9.22
C LEU A 84 -0.23 9.21 -10.23
N GLY A 85 -0.37 7.89 -10.35
CA GLY A 85 0.31 7.09 -11.37
C GLY A 85 -0.16 5.64 -11.33
N SER A 86 -0.11 4.95 -12.48
CA SER A 86 -0.52 3.54 -12.60
C SER A 86 0.63 2.54 -12.39
N GLY A 87 1.85 3.03 -12.22
CA GLY A 87 3.05 2.22 -12.04
C GLY A 87 3.58 2.20 -10.60
N PRO A 88 4.61 1.36 -10.34
CA PRO A 88 5.26 1.28 -9.04
C PRO A 88 6.12 2.51 -8.72
N ALA A 89 6.43 3.36 -9.70
CA ALA A 89 7.18 4.58 -9.49
C ALA A 89 6.29 5.80 -9.74
N LEU A 90 6.47 6.83 -8.91
CA LEU A 90 5.93 8.17 -9.13
C LEU A 90 7.08 9.10 -9.51
N SER A 91 6.82 10.05 -10.41
CA SER A 91 7.79 11.08 -10.79
C SER A 91 7.95 12.16 -9.72
N ALA A 92 6.94 12.33 -8.85
CA ALA A 92 6.97 13.29 -7.76
C ALA A 92 7.95 12.86 -6.66
N ALA A 93 8.76 13.81 -6.19
CA ALA A 93 9.69 13.58 -5.09
C ALA A 93 8.93 13.19 -3.81
N PRO A 94 9.34 12.12 -3.11
CA PRO A 94 8.70 11.74 -1.86
C PRO A 94 9.01 12.74 -0.75
N THR A 95 8.06 12.89 0.16
CA THR A 95 8.28 13.70 1.37
C THR A 95 9.21 12.99 2.36
N THR A 96 9.06 11.67 2.49
CA THR A 96 9.93 10.85 3.35
C THR A 96 10.11 9.47 2.75
N THR A 97 11.30 8.89 2.93
CA THR A 97 11.59 7.49 2.63
C THR A 97 12.35 6.88 3.79
N ARG A 98 11.96 5.68 4.24
CA ARG A 98 12.70 4.92 5.25
C ARG A 98 12.75 3.43 4.92
N THR A 99 13.81 2.77 5.38
CA THR A 99 13.94 1.32 5.32
C THR A 99 13.25 0.71 6.55
N LEU A 100 12.28 -0.17 6.34
CA LEU A 100 11.57 -0.90 7.41
C LEU A 100 12.26 -2.21 7.77
N ALA A 101 12.88 -2.87 6.80
CA ALA A 101 13.63 -4.10 7.01
C ALA A 101 14.74 -4.26 5.95
N SER A 102 15.81 -4.95 6.34
CA SER A 102 16.89 -5.42 5.46
C SER A 102 16.97 -6.94 5.53
N SER A 103 17.73 -7.54 4.60
CA SER A 103 17.86 -9.00 4.47
C SER A 103 16.54 -9.72 4.22
N VAL A 104 15.61 -9.04 3.52
CA VAL A 104 14.34 -9.62 3.09
C VAL A 104 14.60 -10.46 1.84
N VAL A 105 14.33 -11.76 1.91
CA VAL A 105 14.75 -12.76 0.92
C VAL A 105 13.62 -13.38 0.11
N ASN A 106 12.36 -13.12 0.45
CA ASN A 106 11.23 -13.57 -0.36
C ASN A 106 11.15 -12.78 -1.67
N GLY A 107 10.76 -13.46 -2.75
CA GLY A 107 10.58 -12.84 -4.07
C GLY A 107 9.26 -12.09 -4.24
N SER A 108 8.28 -12.35 -3.38
CA SER A 108 6.96 -11.69 -3.37
C SER A 108 6.49 -11.51 -1.93
N MET A 109 5.87 -10.37 -1.64
CA MET A 109 5.47 -9.97 -0.28
C MET A 109 3.96 -9.83 -0.12
N PHE A 110 3.25 -9.42 -1.16
CA PHE A 110 1.83 -9.10 -1.09
C PHE A 110 0.98 -10.09 -1.90
N VAL A 111 -0.15 -10.50 -1.31
CA VAL A 111 -1.24 -11.20 -2.01
C VAL A 111 -2.54 -10.46 -1.73
N PHE A 112 -3.22 -10.03 -2.78
CA PHE A 112 -4.47 -9.28 -2.71
C PHE A 112 -5.64 -10.20 -3.00
N ARG A 113 -6.73 -10.05 -2.25
CA ARG A 113 -7.96 -10.80 -2.47
C ARG A 113 -9.18 -9.90 -2.43
N ASP A 114 -10.18 -10.25 -3.23
CA ASP A 114 -11.50 -9.61 -3.19
C ASP A 114 -12.38 -10.17 -2.05
N GLY A 115 -13.63 -9.68 -1.98
CA GLY A 115 -14.59 -10.08 -0.95
C GLY A 115 -15.04 -11.55 -1.03
N THR A 116 -14.80 -12.22 -2.16
CA THR A 116 -15.07 -13.65 -2.34
C THR A 116 -13.86 -14.53 -2.00
N GLY A 117 -12.71 -13.91 -1.74
CA GLY A 117 -11.44 -14.60 -1.49
C GLY A 117 -10.64 -14.91 -2.76
N ARG A 118 -11.12 -14.50 -3.95
CA ARG A 118 -10.38 -14.65 -5.21
C ARG A 118 -9.13 -13.78 -5.18
N VAL A 119 -8.00 -14.36 -5.61
CA VAL A 119 -6.74 -13.61 -5.73
C VAL A 119 -6.81 -12.61 -6.88
N LEU A 120 -6.36 -11.39 -6.61
CA LEU A 120 -6.26 -10.30 -7.57
C LEU A 120 -4.80 -10.12 -7.99
N GLY A 121 -4.56 -9.93 -9.30
CA GLY A 121 -3.22 -9.83 -9.88
C GLY A 121 -2.47 -11.17 -9.93
N SER A 122 -1.16 -11.12 -10.18
CA SER A 122 -0.29 -12.29 -10.21
C SER A 122 1.10 -11.94 -9.62
N PRO A 123 2.00 -12.92 -9.42
CA PRO A 123 3.38 -12.62 -9.05
C PRO A 123 4.14 -11.78 -10.10
N SER A 124 3.75 -11.86 -11.38
CA SER A 124 4.37 -11.13 -12.49
C SER A 124 3.65 -9.84 -12.85
N ASP A 125 2.36 -9.74 -12.54
CA ASP A 125 1.48 -8.68 -13.03
C ASP A 125 0.80 -7.94 -11.88
N PRO A 126 0.76 -6.60 -11.93
CA PRO A 126 0.01 -5.83 -10.95
C PRO A 126 -1.49 -6.15 -11.02
N VAL A 127 -2.20 -5.84 -9.93
CA VAL A 127 -3.66 -5.86 -9.90
C VAL A 127 -4.19 -4.88 -10.95
N ALA A 128 -5.14 -5.33 -11.75
CA ALA A 128 -5.77 -4.49 -12.77
C ALA A 128 -6.46 -3.28 -12.12
N ALA A 129 -6.48 -2.14 -12.82
CA ALA A 129 -7.07 -0.90 -12.30
C ALA A 129 -8.54 -1.07 -11.87
N ALA A 130 -9.32 -1.85 -12.64
CA ALA A 130 -10.71 -2.16 -12.32
C ALA A 130 -10.89 -3.07 -11.08
N ASP A 131 -9.85 -3.80 -10.69
CA ASP A 131 -9.87 -4.69 -9.52
C ASP A 131 -9.35 -4.02 -8.25
N LEU A 132 -8.63 -2.89 -8.34
CA LEU A 132 -8.15 -2.12 -7.19
C LEU A 132 -9.24 -1.78 -6.15
N PRO A 133 -10.43 -1.26 -6.53
CA PRO A 133 -11.50 -0.98 -5.57
C PRO A 133 -12.08 -2.24 -4.93
N ASN A 134 -11.81 -3.43 -5.48
CA ASN A 134 -12.33 -4.70 -5.00
C ASN A 134 -11.42 -5.37 -3.98
N ILE A 135 -10.22 -4.82 -3.69
CA ILE A 135 -9.32 -5.38 -2.67
C ILE A 135 -10.01 -5.33 -1.28
N ARG A 136 -10.12 -6.48 -0.62
CA ARG A 136 -10.70 -6.63 0.73
C ARG A 136 -9.74 -7.23 1.74
N THR A 137 -8.78 -8.02 1.27
CA THR A 137 -7.75 -8.61 2.14
C THR A 137 -6.39 -8.48 1.48
N VAL A 138 -5.40 -8.07 2.27
CA VAL A 138 -3.99 -8.07 1.89
C VAL A 138 -3.25 -9.02 2.83
N THR A 139 -2.73 -10.12 2.28
CA THR A 139 -1.78 -10.98 2.99
C THR A 139 -0.37 -10.47 2.72
N VAL A 140 0.39 -10.31 3.78
CA VAL A 140 1.77 -9.84 3.79
C VAL A 140 2.64 -10.96 4.33
N ALA A 141 3.61 -11.40 3.54
CA ALA A 141 4.63 -12.35 3.95
C ALA A 141 6.01 -11.69 3.83
N VAL A 142 6.78 -11.70 4.90
CA VAL A 142 8.17 -11.19 4.92
C VAL A 142 9.05 -12.30 5.45
N THR A 143 10.03 -12.72 4.66
CA THR A 143 11.05 -13.67 5.09
C THR A 143 12.37 -12.95 5.24
N VAL A 144 12.95 -12.97 6.43
CA VAL A 144 14.26 -12.37 6.72
C VAL A 144 15.29 -13.49 6.90
N GLY A 145 16.41 -13.41 6.19
CA GLY A 145 17.47 -14.40 6.23
C GLY A 145 18.61 -14.09 5.27
N THR A 146 19.55 -15.02 5.10
CA THR A 146 20.62 -14.86 4.09
C THR A 146 20.13 -15.21 2.68
N THR A 147 19.33 -16.27 2.57
CA THR A 147 18.64 -16.74 1.36
C THR A 147 17.24 -17.27 1.72
N ALA A 148 16.38 -17.48 0.71
CA ALA A 148 15.03 -18.02 0.93
C ALA A 148 15.01 -19.47 1.46
N SER A 149 16.11 -20.21 1.28
CA SER A 149 16.28 -21.60 1.74
C SER A 149 17.13 -21.71 3.02
N ASP A 150 17.51 -20.58 3.61
CA ASP A 150 18.29 -20.55 4.84
C ASP A 150 17.46 -21.19 5.98
N PRO A 151 17.95 -22.25 6.65
CA PRO A 151 17.22 -22.90 7.73
C PRO A 151 17.00 -21.99 8.95
N SER A 152 17.76 -20.89 9.05
CA SER A 152 17.58 -19.85 10.08
C SER A 152 16.69 -18.70 9.63
N ALA A 153 16.14 -18.75 8.40
CA ALA A 153 15.24 -17.71 7.92
C ALA A 153 13.94 -17.68 8.73
N VAL A 154 13.50 -16.47 9.06
CA VAL A 154 12.25 -16.26 9.79
C VAL A 154 11.23 -15.65 8.86
N THR A 155 10.09 -16.33 8.70
CA THR A 155 8.95 -15.81 7.95
C THR A 155 7.88 -15.27 8.89
N LEU A 156 7.55 -14.01 8.74
CA LEU A 156 6.40 -13.38 9.35
C LEU A 156 5.27 -13.27 8.31
N VAL A 157 4.13 -13.87 8.61
CA VAL A 157 2.91 -13.73 7.80
C VAL A 157 1.85 -12.97 8.60
N ASN A 158 1.25 -11.96 7.99
CA ASN A 158 0.13 -11.22 8.55
C ASN A 158 -0.89 -10.93 7.48
N SER A 159 -2.18 -11.07 7.80
CA SER A 159 -3.26 -10.64 6.91
C SER A 159 -3.98 -9.44 7.51
N ALA A 160 -4.17 -8.40 6.70
CA ALA A 160 -4.99 -7.26 7.00
C ALA A 160 -6.29 -7.35 6.21
N SER A 161 -7.41 -7.50 6.93
CA SER A 161 -8.75 -7.31 6.37
C SER A 161 -9.06 -5.82 6.35
N LEU A 162 -9.66 -5.35 5.27
CA LEU A 162 -9.94 -3.95 5.00
C LEU A 162 -11.45 -3.74 4.84
N PRO A 163 -12.26 -3.99 5.89
CA PRO A 163 -13.71 -3.84 5.83
C PRO A 163 -14.16 -2.38 5.72
N ASN A 164 -13.24 -1.42 5.92
CA ASN A 164 -13.51 0.00 5.85
C ASN A 164 -13.41 0.57 4.42
N ILE A 165 -12.86 -0.18 3.46
CA ILE A 165 -12.80 0.21 2.06
C ILE A 165 -14.08 -0.32 1.40
N VAL A 166 -15.17 0.41 1.58
CA VAL A 166 -16.48 0.10 0.99
C VAL A 166 -16.93 1.30 0.17
N MET A 167 -16.48 1.35 -1.08
CA MET A 167 -17.23 1.97 -2.17
C MET A 167 -16.90 1.21 -3.45
N GLY A 168 -17.93 0.76 -4.16
CA GLY A 168 -17.81 -0.05 -5.38
C GLY A 168 -18.50 -1.42 -5.37
N ALA A 169 -19.32 -1.74 -4.36
CA ALA A 169 -20.30 -2.81 -4.54
C ALA A 169 -21.45 -2.26 -5.41
N PRO A 170 -21.86 -2.94 -6.50
CA PRO A 170 -23.15 -2.66 -7.12
C PRO A 170 -24.30 -2.90 -6.12
#